data_AF-A9E6T0-F1
#
_entry.id   AF-A9E6T0-F1
#
_cell.length_a   1.000
_cell.length_b   1.000
_cell.length_c   1.000
_cell.angle_alpha   90.00
_cell.angle_beta   90.00
_cell.angle_gamma   90.00
#
_symmetry.space_group_name_H-M   'P 1'
#
loop_
_entity.id
_entity.type
_entity.pdbx_description
1 polymer ?
#
loop_
_entity_poly.entity_id
_entity_poly.type
_entity_poly.pdbx_seq_one_letter_code
_entity_poly.pdbx_strand_id
1 'polypeptide(L)'
;MKITERENNRLYEIFKGIALCFIIVMSLFHSFFPNTTPELERNYKFYKTLLAERDSVENLLITQLENKKISNSEFRNKFYSNKTYYKKEIKNCNNEKRKIAHAFSFNGRRSLHYWLFVFGLSFSFFILSIRYTYKQLLYLKKSNKLLKKAQILESSAWISISIFWVIHSIFVRGSDLPTPVYASILFSICLLIGYSVFYLIKYFVENKLNKITKLKRSISRLVTLISDIRINHYFLMAAKAQSTHGKDEIEKDVEILEEKIFSTIEKVADES
;
A
#
# COMPACT_ATOMS: atom_id res chain seq x y z
N MET A 1 -3.65 33.01 -4.50
CA MET A 1 -4.19 31.81 -5.15
C MET A 1 -3.08 30.93 -5.77
N LYS A 2 -2.01 30.60 -5.02
CA LYS A 2 -0.85 29.78 -5.48
C LYS A 2 -0.56 28.56 -4.59
N ILE A 3 -1.38 28.35 -3.54
CA ILE A 3 -1.14 27.32 -2.52
C ILE A 3 -1.65 25.95 -2.98
N THR A 4 -2.79 25.91 -3.67
CA THR A 4 -3.43 24.70 -4.21
C THR A 4 -2.59 24.01 -5.28
N GLU A 5 -1.89 24.77 -6.12
CA GLU A 5 -1.05 24.23 -7.20
C GLU A 5 0.21 23.53 -6.65
N ARG A 6 0.79 24.09 -5.58
CA ARG A 6 1.96 23.52 -4.89
C ARG A 6 1.60 22.26 -4.09
N GLU A 7 0.42 22.22 -3.50
CA GLU A 7 -0.11 21.02 -2.81
C GLU A 7 -0.47 19.90 -3.79
N ASN A 8 -1.06 20.25 -4.95
CA ASN A 8 -1.33 19.28 -6.03
C ASN A 8 -0.05 18.67 -6.59
N ASN A 9 1.00 19.48 -6.81
CA ASN A 9 2.29 18.95 -7.26
C ASN A 9 2.92 17.98 -6.25
N ARG A 10 2.79 18.26 -4.94
CA ARG A 10 3.28 17.36 -3.89
C ARG A 10 2.51 16.04 -3.85
N LEU A 11 1.19 16.08 -3.96
CA LEU A 11 0.36 14.87 -4.02
C LEU A 11 0.66 14.03 -5.25
N TYR A 12 0.90 14.68 -6.39
CA TYR A 12 1.28 14.02 -7.64
C TYR A 12 2.64 13.34 -7.54
N GLU A 13 3.64 13.97 -6.92
CA GLU A 13 4.95 13.34 -6.67
C GLU A 13 4.85 12.13 -5.73
N ILE A 14 4.02 12.21 -4.69
CA ILE A 14 3.76 11.08 -3.79
C ILE A 14 3.10 9.92 -4.57
N PHE A 15 2.10 10.22 -5.42
CA PHE A 15 1.46 9.21 -6.25
C PHE A 15 2.43 8.56 -7.25
N LYS A 16 3.31 9.36 -7.87
CA LYS A 16 4.40 8.84 -8.70
C LYS A 16 5.33 7.93 -7.92
N GLY A 17 5.71 8.31 -6.71
CA GLY A 17 6.55 7.48 -5.83
C GLY A 17 5.90 6.14 -5.49
N ILE A 18 4.59 6.15 -5.16
CA ILE A 18 3.82 4.94 -4.90
C ILE A 18 3.73 4.07 -6.16
N ALA A 19 3.40 4.64 -7.31
CA ALA A 19 3.32 3.92 -8.58
C ALA A 19 4.67 3.31 -9.00
N LEU A 20 5.77 4.07 -8.86
CA LEU A 20 7.12 3.62 -9.16
C LEU A 20 7.54 2.48 -8.22
N CYS A 21 7.21 2.59 -6.92
CA CYS A 21 7.46 1.54 -5.94
C CYS A 21 6.68 0.27 -6.30
N PHE A 22 5.41 0.40 -6.70
CA PHE A 22 4.62 -0.73 -7.23
C PHE A 22 5.25 -1.36 -8.47
N ILE A 23 5.76 -0.56 -9.41
CA ILE A 23 6.41 -1.06 -10.64
C ILE A 23 7.70 -1.81 -10.31
N ILE A 24 8.53 -1.27 -9.41
CA ILE A 24 9.81 -1.89 -8.98
C ILE A 24 9.54 -3.18 -8.19
N VAL A 25 8.56 -3.16 -7.29
CA VAL A 25 8.17 -4.35 -6.52
C VAL A 25 7.60 -5.41 -7.47
N MET A 26 6.71 -5.04 -8.39
CA MET A 26 6.16 -5.95 -9.40
C MET A 26 7.22 -6.53 -10.34
N SER A 27 8.24 -5.75 -10.72
CA SER A 27 9.31 -6.20 -11.60
C SER A 27 10.26 -7.18 -10.91
N LEU A 28 10.57 -6.97 -9.62
CA LEU A 28 11.38 -7.88 -8.82
C LEU A 28 10.72 -9.25 -8.63
N PHE A 29 9.39 -9.32 -8.68
CA PHE A 29 8.65 -10.58 -8.52
C PHE A 29 8.45 -11.37 -9.82
N HIS A 30 8.58 -10.78 -11.01
CA HIS A 30 8.34 -11.52 -12.26
C HIS A 30 9.43 -12.56 -12.58
N SER A 31 10.62 -12.43 -11.99
CA SER A 31 11.77 -13.30 -12.28
C SER A 31 11.76 -14.65 -11.54
N PHE A 32 10.89 -14.86 -10.54
CA PHE A 32 10.98 -16.01 -9.64
C PHE A 32 9.91 -17.10 -9.84
N PHE A 33 9.01 -16.94 -10.81
CA PHE A 33 7.89 -17.88 -10.98
C PHE A 33 7.97 -18.67 -12.29
N PRO A 34 7.91 -20.01 -12.24
CA PRO A 34 7.69 -20.80 -13.44
C PRO A 34 6.29 -20.48 -14.01
N ASN A 35 6.23 -20.27 -15.32
CA ASN A 35 4.99 -19.93 -16.03
C ASN A 35 4.01 -21.12 -16.15
N THR A 36 4.42 -22.33 -15.73
CA THR A 36 3.68 -23.58 -15.90
C THR A 36 3.79 -24.47 -14.66
N THR A 37 2.77 -25.28 -14.36
CA THR A 37 2.87 -26.34 -13.33
C THR A 37 3.49 -27.61 -13.91
N PRO A 38 4.17 -28.42 -13.07
CA PRO A 38 4.62 -29.75 -13.45
C PRO A 38 3.47 -30.67 -13.92
N GLU A 39 2.25 -30.45 -13.42
CA GLU A 39 1.04 -31.17 -13.85
C GLU A 39 0.59 -30.75 -15.25
N LEU A 40 0.64 -29.45 -15.57
CA LEU A 40 0.32 -28.95 -16.89
C LEU A 40 1.35 -29.42 -17.93
N GLU A 41 2.63 -29.46 -17.55
CA GLU A 41 3.69 -29.99 -18.40
C GLU A 41 3.54 -31.50 -18.65
N ARG A 42 3.17 -32.27 -17.61
CA ARG A 42 2.85 -33.70 -17.75
C ARG A 42 1.63 -33.94 -18.65
N ASN A 43 0.55 -33.17 -18.48
CA ASN A 43 -0.63 -33.26 -19.34
C ASN A 43 -0.29 -32.90 -20.80
N TYR A 44 0.56 -31.90 -21.01
CA TYR A 44 1.02 -31.54 -22.36
C TYR A 44 1.88 -32.63 -23.01
N LYS A 45 2.78 -33.28 -22.26
CA LYS A 45 3.54 -34.44 -22.73
C LYS A 45 2.61 -35.60 -23.09
N PHE A 46 1.66 -35.93 -22.21
CA PHE A 46 0.66 -36.97 -22.45
C PHE A 46 -0.18 -36.70 -23.70
N TYR A 47 -0.66 -35.46 -23.87
CA TYR A 47 -1.39 -35.03 -25.06
C TYR A 47 -0.58 -35.24 -26.35
N LYS A 48 0.72 -34.92 -26.35
CA LYS A 48 1.61 -35.15 -27.50
C LYS A 48 1.78 -36.64 -27.80
N THR A 49 2.00 -37.47 -26.78
CA THR A 49 2.10 -38.92 -26.94
C THR A 49 0.83 -39.49 -27.55
N LEU A 50 -0.34 -39.05 -27.08
CA LEU A 50 -1.64 -39.53 -27.54
C LEU A 50 -1.92 -39.16 -29.01
N LEU A 51 -1.45 -37.99 -29.47
CA LEU A 51 -1.50 -37.62 -30.88
C LEU A 51 -0.57 -38.49 -31.74
N ALA A 52 0.64 -38.75 -31.26
CA ALA A 52 1.60 -39.59 -31.98
C ALA A 52 1.11 -41.05 -32.10
N GLU A 53 0.52 -41.61 -31.04
CA GLU A 53 -0.09 -42.94 -31.06
C GLU A 53 -1.27 -43.01 -32.04
N ARG A 54 -2.15 -42.00 -32.06
CA ARG A 54 -3.23 -41.90 -33.04
C ARG A 54 -2.69 -41.97 -34.46
N ASP A 55 -1.72 -41.11 -34.78
CA ASP A 55 -1.16 -41.00 -36.13
C ASP A 55 -0.44 -42.30 -36.53
N SER A 56 0.26 -42.95 -35.59
CA SER A 56 0.88 -44.26 -35.81
C SER A 56 -0.14 -45.35 -36.11
N VAL A 57 -1.25 -45.40 -35.37
CA VAL A 57 -2.30 -46.41 -35.57
C VAL A 57 -3.06 -46.18 -36.87
N GLU A 58 -3.35 -44.92 -37.22
CA GLU A 58 -3.99 -44.57 -38.49
C GLU A 58 -3.09 -44.95 -39.68
N ASN A 59 -1.80 -44.63 -39.61
CA ASN A 59 -0.83 -45.04 -40.64
C ASN A 59 -0.72 -46.56 -40.76
N LEU A 60 -0.67 -47.29 -39.64
CA LEU A 60 -0.63 -48.75 -39.64
C LEU A 60 -1.87 -49.34 -40.34
N LEU A 61 -3.06 -48.81 -40.07
CA LEU A 61 -4.30 -49.26 -40.71
C LEU A 61 -4.28 -48.99 -42.22
N ILE A 62 -3.77 -47.84 -42.66
CA ILE A 62 -3.60 -47.51 -44.09
C ILE A 62 -2.63 -48.51 -44.74
N THR A 63 -1.46 -48.74 -44.14
CA THR A 63 -0.46 -49.69 -44.65
C THR A 63 -1.00 -51.13 -44.69
N GLN A 64 -1.81 -51.54 -43.71
CA GLN A 64 -2.45 -52.86 -43.72
C GLN A 64 -3.49 -53.00 -44.83
N LEU A 65 -4.21 -51.91 -45.13
CA LEU A 65 -5.19 -51.88 -46.23
C LEU A 65 -4.49 -51.94 -47.59
N GLU A 66 -3.44 -51.13 -47.80
CA GLU A 66 -2.65 -51.10 -49.03
C GLU A 66 -2.00 -52.46 -49.34
N ASN A 67 -1.49 -53.13 -48.30
CA ASN A 67 -0.91 -54.46 -48.41
C ASN A 67 -1.95 -55.60 -48.44
N LYS A 68 -3.25 -55.27 -48.52
CA LYS A 68 -4.38 -56.23 -48.52
C LYS A 68 -4.38 -57.21 -47.33
N LYS A 69 -3.78 -56.81 -46.20
CA LYS A 69 -3.76 -57.60 -44.95
C LYS A 69 -5.10 -57.54 -44.22
N ILE A 70 -5.89 -56.50 -44.46
CA ILE A 70 -7.23 -56.31 -43.91
C ILE A 70 -8.20 -55.97 -45.04
N SER A 71 -9.48 -56.33 -44.85
CA SER A 71 -10.53 -55.98 -45.80
C SER A 71 -11.00 -54.52 -45.66
N ASN A 72 -11.66 -53.98 -46.68
CA ASN A 72 -12.26 -52.64 -46.63
C ASN A 72 -13.28 -52.48 -45.50
N SER A 73 -14.07 -53.52 -45.19
CA SER A 73 -15.05 -53.45 -44.09
C SER A 73 -14.34 -53.45 -42.73
N GLU A 74 -13.30 -54.27 -42.59
CA GLU A 74 -12.50 -54.35 -41.37
C GLU A 74 -11.73 -53.06 -41.10
N PHE A 75 -11.16 -52.44 -42.14
CA PHE A 75 -10.54 -51.13 -42.06
C PHE A 75 -11.54 -50.08 -41.56
N ARG A 76 -12.74 -49.99 -42.17
CA ARG A 76 -13.76 -49.02 -41.75
C ARG A 76 -14.13 -49.19 -40.28
N ASN A 77 -14.37 -50.43 -39.84
CA ASN A 77 -14.73 -50.71 -38.45
C ASN A 77 -13.62 -50.30 -37.47
N LYS A 78 -12.36 -50.69 -37.75
CA LYS A 78 -11.20 -50.34 -36.91
C LYS A 78 -10.93 -48.84 -36.91
N PHE A 79 -11.00 -48.19 -38.06
CA PHE A 79 -10.77 -46.76 -38.21
C PHE A 79 -11.80 -45.92 -37.42
N TYR A 80 -13.10 -46.20 -37.58
CA TYR A 80 -14.14 -45.46 -36.86
C TYR A 80 -14.12 -45.75 -35.35
N SER A 81 -13.81 -46.98 -34.94
CA SER A 81 -13.61 -47.33 -33.52
C SER A 81 -12.45 -46.52 -32.90
N ASN A 82 -11.28 -46.53 -33.55
CA ASN A 82 -10.11 -45.78 -33.10
C ASN A 82 -10.35 -44.26 -33.08
N LYS A 83 -10.99 -43.72 -34.12
CA LYS A 83 -11.38 -42.30 -34.17
C LYS A 83 -12.26 -41.90 -32.99
N THR A 84 -13.19 -42.78 -32.60
CA THR A 84 -14.10 -42.54 -31.47
C THR A 84 -13.35 -42.60 -30.14
N TYR A 85 -12.44 -43.58 -29.98
CA TYR A 85 -11.57 -43.72 -28.83
C TYR A 85 -10.69 -42.48 -28.62
N TYR A 86 -9.87 -42.10 -29.61
CA TYR A 86 -8.96 -40.96 -29.49
C TYR A 86 -9.71 -39.63 -29.34
N LYS A 87 -10.90 -39.46 -29.95
CA LYS A 87 -11.75 -38.29 -29.71
C LYS A 87 -12.17 -38.17 -28.23
N LYS A 88 -12.51 -39.30 -27.59
CA LYS A 88 -12.88 -39.34 -26.17
C LYS A 88 -11.69 -39.03 -25.28
N GLU A 89 -10.54 -39.65 -25.54
CA GLU A 89 -9.32 -39.42 -24.75
C GLU A 89 -8.78 -38.00 -24.87
N ILE A 90 -8.75 -37.43 -26.08
CA ILE A 90 -8.39 -36.02 -26.30
C ILE A 90 -9.33 -35.09 -25.54
N LYS A 91 -10.64 -35.39 -25.51
CA LYS A 91 -11.62 -34.62 -24.75
C LYS A 91 -11.34 -34.70 -23.25
N ASN A 92 -11.02 -35.89 -22.74
CA ASN A 92 -10.65 -36.09 -21.33
C ASN A 92 -9.38 -35.31 -20.98
N CYS A 93 -8.33 -35.42 -21.79
CA CYS A 93 -7.07 -34.68 -21.61
C CYS A 93 -7.29 -33.16 -21.60
N ASN A 94 -8.13 -32.64 -22.52
CA ASN A 94 -8.48 -31.22 -22.55
C ASN A 94 -9.32 -30.79 -21.33
N ASN A 95 -10.22 -31.64 -20.85
CA ASN A 95 -10.98 -31.37 -19.63
C ASN A 95 -10.07 -31.33 -18.40
N GLU A 96 -9.12 -32.25 -18.29
CA GLU A 96 -8.09 -32.22 -17.23
C GLU A 96 -7.22 -30.99 -17.34
N LYS A 97 -6.75 -30.63 -18.55
CA LYS A 97 -6.03 -29.38 -18.78
C LYS A 97 -6.83 -28.19 -18.27
N ARG A 98 -8.14 -28.12 -18.54
CA ARG A 98 -9.00 -27.05 -18.03
C ARG A 98 -9.12 -27.07 -16.52
N LYS A 99 -9.22 -28.25 -15.89
CA LYS A 99 -9.26 -28.38 -14.43
C LYS A 99 -7.94 -27.95 -13.78
N ILE A 100 -6.81 -28.44 -14.29
CA ILE A 100 -5.46 -28.06 -13.85
C ILE A 100 -5.24 -26.57 -14.08
N ALA A 101 -5.60 -26.07 -15.26
CA ALA A 101 -5.49 -24.64 -15.57
C ALA A 101 -6.43 -23.81 -14.71
N HIS A 102 -7.61 -24.30 -14.32
CA HIS A 102 -8.52 -23.59 -13.42
C HIS A 102 -7.99 -23.57 -11.97
N ALA A 103 -7.47 -24.70 -11.49
CA ALA A 103 -6.83 -24.83 -10.19
C ALA A 103 -5.54 -23.99 -10.12
N PHE A 104 -4.75 -23.99 -11.19
CA PHE A 104 -3.53 -23.19 -11.32
C PHE A 104 -3.82 -21.72 -11.64
N SER A 105 -4.91 -21.42 -12.34
CA SER A 105 -5.41 -20.07 -12.52
C SER A 105 -6.00 -19.61 -11.20
N PHE A 106 -5.10 -19.34 -10.27
CA PHE A 106 -5.31 -18.51 -9.10
C PHE A 106 -6.43 -18.97 -8.18
N ASN A 107 -6.08 -19.72 -7.12
CA ASN A 107 -6.80 -19.86 -5.85
C ASN A 107 -7.69 -18.64 -5.49
N GLY A 108 -8.91 -18.57 -6.02
CA GLY A 108 -9.91 -17.56 -5.67
C GLY A 108 -9.70 -16.11 -6.18
N ARG A 109 -8.54 -15.68 -6.70
CA ARG A 109 -8.32 -14.26 -7.09
C ARG A 109 -9.09 -13.76 -8.32
N ARG A 110 -9.71 -14.63 -9.12
CA ARG A 110 -10.70 -14.19 -10.13
C ARG A 110 -12.08 -13.90 -9.53
N SER A 111 -12.32 -14.35 -8.30
CA SER A 111 -13.56 -14.09 -7.59
C SER A 111 -13.52 -12.68 -7.01
N LEU A 112 -14.48 -11.85 -7.42
CA LEU A 112 -14.75 -10.55 -6.82
C LEU A 112 -14.92 -10.66 -5.30
N HIS A 113 -15.46 -11.79 -4.81
CA HIS A 113 -15.59 -12.07 -3.38
C HIS A 113 -14.25 -12.14 -2.65
N TYR A 114 -13.21 -12.73 -3.25
CA TYR A 114 -11.87 -12.77 -2.63
C TYR A 114 -11.28 -11.36 -2.49
N TRP A 115 -11.40 -10.53 -3.52
CA TRP A 115 -10.89 -9.16 -3.49
C TRP A 115 -11.65 -8.27 -2.51
N LEU A 116 -12.98 -8.40 -2.46
CA LEU A 116 -13.78 -7.62 -1.51
C LEU A 116 -13.58 -8.09 -0.07
N PHE A 117 -13.51 -9.40 0.16
CA PHE A 117 -13.47 -9.94 1.51
C PHE A 117 -12.04 -10.04 2.04
N VAL A 118 -11.17 -10.84 1.41
CA VAL A 118 -9.83 -11.13 1.93
C VAL A 118 -8.90 -9.93 1.78
N PHE A 119 -8.84 -9.36 0.58
CA PHE A 119 -8.03 -8.17 0.34
C PHE A 119 -8.64 -6.94 1.01
N GLY A 120 -9.95 -6.72 0.92
CA GLY A 120 -10.62 -5.61 1.60
C GLY A 120 -10.44 -5.61 3.12
N LEU A 121 -10.50 -6.78 3.77
CA LEU A 121 -10.23 -6.92 5.20
C LEU A 121 -8.77 -6.62 5.54
N SER A 122 -7.82 -7.21 4.79
CA SER A 122 -6.38 -6.98 4.99
C SER A 122 -6.00 -5.50 4.80
N PHE A 123 -6.57 -4.86 3.79
CA PHE A 123 -6.35 -3.45 3.50
C PHE A 123 -6.98 -2.54 4.56
N SER A 124 -8.15 -2.92 5.08
CA SER A 124 -8.79 -2.20 6.19
C SER A 124 -7.94 -2.25 7.46
N PHE A 125 -7.34 -3.41 7.77
CA PHE A 125 -6.37 -3.53 8.87
C PHE A 125 -5.15 -2.63 8.67
N PHE A 126 -4.63 -2.55 7.44
CA PHE A 126 -3.55 -1.64 7.12
C PHE A 126 -3.92 -0.17 7.38
N ILE A 127 -5.09 0.29 6.93
CA ILE A 127 -5.57 1.66 7.23
C ILE A 127 -5.72 1.88 8.73
N LEU A 128 -6.28 0.91 9.46
CA LEU A 128 -6.42 0.99 10.92
C LEU A 128 -5.06 1.06 11.61
N SER A 129 -4.05 0.33 11.13
CA SER A 129 -2.68 0.37 11.66
C SER A 129 -2.03 1.75 11.49
N ILE A 130 -2.23 2.40 10.34
CA ILE A 130 -1.77 3.77 10.08
C ILE A 130 -2.48 4.76 11.01
N ARG A 131 -3.81 4.65 11.13
CA ARG A 131 -4.61 5.53 12.00
C ARG A 131 -4.24 5.36 13.47
N TYR A 132 -4.03 4.12 13.91
CA TYR A 132 -3.54 3.80 15.25
C TYR A 132 -2.19 4.46 15.51
N THR A 133 -1.22 4.27 14.61
CA THR A 133 0.13 4.86 14.68
C THR A 133 0.06 6.39 14.76
N TYR A 134 -0.74 7.03 13.90
CA TYR A 134 -0.95 8.48 13.93
C TYR A 134 -1.47 8.95 15.29
N LYS A 135 -2.49 8.27 15.84
CA LYS A 135 -3.04 8.60 17.15
C LYS A 135 -1.98 8.40 18.24
N GLN A 136 -1.25 7.29 18.22
CA GLN A 136 -0.23 6.98 19.21
C GLN A 136 0.89 8.04 19.22
N LEU A 137 1.34 8.49 18.04
CA LEU A 137 2.31 9.58 17.89
C LEU A 137 1.87 10.90 18.52
N LEU A 138 0.58 11.24 18.47
CA LEU A 138 0.05 12.44 19.13
C LEU A 138 0.15 12.34 20.66
N TYR A 139 -0.07 11.16 21.24
CA TYR A 139 0.03 10.93 22.69
C TYR A 139 1.47 10.77 23.18
N LEU A 140 2.38 10.34 22.30
CA LEU A 140 3.80 10.09 22.58
C LEU A 140 4.53 11.30 23.18
N LYS A 141 4.05 12.53 22.95
CA LYS A 141 4.66 13.76 23.50
C LYS A 141 4.63 13.84 25.02
N LYS A 142 3.67 13.17 25.69
CA LYS A 142 3.49 13.19 27.16
C LYS A 142 4.01 11.94 27.88
N SER A 143 4.60 10.99 27.16
CA SER A 143 4.91 9.64 27.64
C SER A 143 6.35 9.49 28.17
N ASN A 144 6.59 8.53 29.07
CA ASN A 144 7.93 8.18 29.59
C ASN A 144 8.82 7.53 28.52
N LYS A 145 10.15 7.68 28.63
CA LYS A 145 11.14 7.23 27.62
C LYS A 145 11.03 5.74 27.24
N LEU A 146 10.76 4.86 28.21
CA LEU A 146 10.56 3.43 27.98
C LEU A 146 9.26 3.13 27.22
N LEU A 147 8.17 3.77 27.63
CA LEU A 147 6.86 3.64 26.98
C LEU A 147 6.91 4.14 25.53
N LYS A 148 7.68 5.20 25.24
CA LYS A 148 7.91 5.66 23.86
C LYS A 148 8.55 4.59 22.97
N LYS A 149 9.58 3.89 23.46
CA LYS A 149 10.26 2.83 22.68
C LYS A 149 9.33 1.65 22.41
N ALA A 150 8.57 1.22 23.41
CA ALA A 150 7.59 0.15 23.26
C ALA A 150 6.51 0.51 22.23
N GLN A 151 5.98 1.73 22.28
CA GLN A 151 4.95 2.20 21.35
C GLN A 151 5.47 2.34 19.90
N ILE A 152 6.74 2.70 19.70
CA ILE A 152 7.37 2.71 18.37
C ILE A 152 7.44 1.30 17.80
N LEU A 153 7.94 0.34 18.58
CA LEU A 153 8.02 -1.06 18.19
C LEU A 153 6.63 -1.62 17.86
N GLU A 154 5.65 -1.39 18.73
CA GLU A 154 4.27 -1.82 18.56
C GLU A 154 3.64 -1.25 17.28
N SER A 155 3.72 0.07 17.07
CA SER A 155 3.23 0.72 15.84
C SER A 155 3.88 0.14 14.59
N SER A 156 5.20 -0.03 14.59
CA SER A 156 5.93 -0.58 13.45
C SER A 156 5.55 -2.04 13.17
N ALA A 157 5.32 -2.84 14.21
CA ALA A 157 4.90 -4.24 14.08
C ALA A 157 3.50 -4.35 13.47
N TRP A 158 2.54 -3.54 13.93
CA TRP A 158 1.18 -3.52 13.37
C TRP A 158 1.14 -3.14 11.90
N ILE A 159 1.92 -2.13 11.50
CA ILE A 159 2.06 -1.75 10.08
C ILE A 159 2.67 -2.92 9.29
N SER A 160 3.74 -3.53 9.80
CA SER A 160 4.47 -4.62 9.13
C SER A 160 3.59 -5.86 8.93
N ILE A 161 2.85 -6.27 9.96
CA ILE A 161 1.91 -7.40 9.89
C ILE A 161 0.79 -7.10 8.89
N SER A 162 0.27 -5.88 8.88
CA SER A 162 -0.81 -5.50 7.97
C SER A 162 -0.32 -5.46 6.51
N ILE A 163 0.87 -4.91 6.26
CA ILE A 163 1.52 -4.93 4.94
C ILE A 163 1.80 -6.36 4.49
N PHE A 164 2.28 -7.23 5.40
CA PHE A 164 2.48 -8.64 5.11
C PHE A 164 1.21 -9.28 4.57
N TRP A 165 0.06 -9.08 5.24
CA TRP A 165 -1.22 -9.65 4.77
C TRP A 165 -1.74 -9.04 3.48
N VAL A 166 -1.51 -7.74 3.25
CA VAL A 166 -1.85 -7.09 1.96
C VAL A 166 -1.02 -7.68 0.83
N ILE A 167 0.30 -7.80 1.00
CA ILE A 167 1.20 -8.38 0.00
C ILE A 167 0.88 -9.87 -0.18
N HIS A 168 0.65 -10.60 0.90
CA HIS A 168 0.27 -12.00 0.85
C HIS A 168 -1.01 -12.20 0.02
N SER A 169 -2.01 -11.34 0.22
CA SER A 169 -3.29 -11.37 -0.50
C SER A 169 -3.15 -11.07 -2.00
N ILE A 170 -2.18 -10.25 -2.41
CA ILE A 170 -1.92 -9.91 -3.82
C ILE A 170 -1.04 -10.96 -4.51
N PHE A 171 -0.01 -11.47 -3.82
CA PHE A 171 1.13 -12.14 -4.47
C PHE A 171 1.20 -13.66 -4.21
N VAL A 172 0.82 -14.17 -3.04
CA VAL A 172 1.06 -15.58 -2.69
C VAL A 172 0.18 -16.54 -3.46
N ARG A 173 0.77 -17.50 -4.20
CA ARG A 173 0.02 -18.63 -4.77
C ARG A 173 -0.11 -19.73 -3.73
N GLY A 174 -1.12 -20.60 -3.85
CA GLY A 174 -1.28 -21.75 -2.94
C GLY A 174 -0.09 -22.72 -2.92
N SER A 175 0.75 -22.71 -3.95
CA SER A 175 2.01 -23.44 -4.01
C SER A 175 3.11 -22.87 -3.10
N ASP A 176 3.03 -21.59 -2.76
CA ASP A 176 4.06 -20.89 -1.97
C ASP A 176 3.78 -20.99 -0.46
N LEU A 177 2.57 -21.46 -0.10
CA LEU A 177 2.06 -21.58 1.27
C LEU A 177 2.92 -22.42 2.23
N PRO A 178 3.73 -23.42 1.81
CA PRO A 178 4.47 -24.23 2.78
C PRO A 178 5.96 -23.91 2.86
N THR A 179 6.51 -22.88 2.19
CA THR A 179 7.96 -22.60 2.33
C THR A 179 8.21 -21.60 3.48
N PRO A 180 8.63 -22.05 4.68
CA PRO A 180 8.90 -21.16 5.81
C PRO A 180 9.96 -20.10 5.47
N VAL A 181 10.86 -20.42 4.55
CA VAL A 181 11.88 -19.50 4.01
C VAL A 181 11.20 -18.29 3.33
N TYR A 182 10.22 -18.51 2.45
CA TYR A 182 9.50 -17.42 1.79
C TYR A 182 8.78 -16.53 2.80
N ALA A 183 8.06 -17.13 3.74
CA ALA A 183 7.34 -16.38 4.77
C ALA A 183 8.29 -15.53 5.62
N SER A 184 9.44 -16.08 6.00
CA SER A 184 10.45 -15.37 6.81
C SER A 184 11.12 -14.20 6.07
N ILE A 185 11.47 -14.38 4.79
CA ILE A 185 12.07 -13.32 3.95
C ILE A 185 11.04 -12.22 3.71
N LEU A 186 9.82 -12.59 3.34
CA LEU A 186 8.74 -11.64 3.09
C LEU A 186 8.42 -10.83 4.36
N PHE A 187 8.33 -11.50 5.51
CA PHE A 187 8.10 -10.84 6.79
C PHE A 187 9.23 -9.86 7.15
N SER A 188 10.49 -10.25 6.91
CA SER A 188 11.66 -9.39 7.14
C SER A 188 11.64 -8.13 6.27
N ILE A 189 11.26 -8.26 5.00
CA ILE A 189 11.08 -7.10 4.10
C ILE A 189 9.91 -6.23 4.58
N CYS A 190 8.80 -6.82 5.00
CA CYS A 190 7.65 -6.09 5.53
C CYS A 190 7.99 -5.32 6.82
N LEU A 191 8.86 -5.86 7.67
CA LEU A 191 9.39 -5.17 8.86
C LEU A 191 10.18 -3.92 8.48
N LEU A 192 11.07 -4.01 7.49
CA LEU A 192 11.82 -2.85 6.99
C LEU A 192 10.89 -1.77 6.43
N ILE A 193 9.92 -2.18 5.59
CA ILE A 193 8.93 -1.26 5.03
C ILE A 193 8.09 -0.63 6.15
N GLY A 194 7.61 -1.43 7.10
CA GLY A 194 6.79 -0.94 8.21
C GLY A 194 7.54 0.07 9.08
N TYR A 195 8.84 -0.16 9.31
CA TYR A 195 9.69 0.81 9.98
C TYR A 195 9.83 2.11 9.18
N SER A 196 10.08 2.04 7.87
CA SER A 196 10.15 3.23 6.99
C SER A 196 8.83 4.02 6.99
N VAL A 197 7.69 3.34 6.87
CA VAL A 197 6.35 3.97 6.91
C VAL A 197 6.12 4.65 8.26
N PHE A 198 6.52 4.03 9.37
CA PHE A 198 6.42 4.64 10.69
C PHE A 198 7.17 5.99 10.76
N TYR A 199 8.43 6.04 10.32
CA TYR A 199 9.21 7.28 10.35
C TYR A 199 8.65 8.35 9.41
N LEU A 200 8.10 7.94 8.28
CA LEU A 200 7.42 8.84 7.36
C LEU A 200 6.18 9.47 8.01
N ILE A 201 5.32 8.67 8.67
CA ILE A 201 4.17 9.18 9.42
C ILE A 201 4.64 10.12 10.54
N LYS A 202 5.67 9.72 11.29
CA LYS A 202 6.26 10.53 12.37
C LYS A 202 6.71 11.90 11.87
N TYR A 203 7.44 11.95 10.75
CA TYR A 203 7.88 13.20 10.14
C TYR A 203 6.71 14.12 9.79
N PHE A 204 5.65 13.59 9.16
CA PHE A 204 4.46 14.38 8.83
C PHE A 204 3.72 14.90 10.08
N VAL A 205 3.57 14.05 11.10
CA VAL A 205 2.94 14.43 12.37
C VAL A 205 3.73 15.53 13.06
N GLU A 206 5.05 15.36 13.22
CA GLU A 206 5.92 16.34 13.88
C GLU A 206 5.91 17.69 13.15
N ASN A 207 5.99 17.68 11.82
CA ASN A 207 5.92 18.90 11.02
C ASN A 207 4.59 19.64 11.22
N LYS A 208 3.45 18.92 11.16
CA LYS A 208 2.13 19.49 11.38
C LYS A 208 1.99 20.06 12.80
N LEU A 209 2.49 19.34 13.79
CA LEU A 209 2.39 19.72 15.20
C LEU A 209 3.28 20.93 15.52
N ASN A 210 4.47 21.01 14.90
CA ASN A 210 5.33 22.18 14.98
C ASN A 210 4.65 23.42 14.38
N LYS A 211 4.02 23.30 13.21
CA LYS A 211 3.26 24.40 12.59
C LYS A 211 2.13 24.90 13.51
N ILE A 212 1.34 23.97 14.07
CA ILE A 212 0.26 24.31 15.01
C ILE A 212 0.81 24.99 16.28
N THR A 213 1.94 24.51 16.79
CA THR A 213 2.56 25.06 18.01
C THR A 213 3.06 26.48 17.79
N LYS A 214 3.69 26.75 16.63
CA LYS A 214 4.09 28.11 16.22
C LYS A 214 2.88 29.03 16.14
N LEU A 215 1.83 28.62 15.44
CA LEU A 215 0.59 29.41 15.33
C LEU A 215 -0.03 29.73 16.71
N LYS A 216 -0.09 28.73 17.61
CA LYS A 216 -0.61 28.93 18.97
C LYS A 216 0.24 29.94 19.75
N ARG A 217 1.56 29.90 19.60
CA ARG A 217 2.48 30.85 20.24
C ARG A 217 2.27 32.27 19.70
N SER A 218 2.14 32.43 18.38
CA SER A 218 1.85 33.72 17.75
C SER A 218 0.53 34.31 18.23
N ILE A 219 -0.55 33.52 18.25
CA ILE A 219 -1.86 33.96 18.75
C ILE A 219 -1.76 34.35 20.23
N SER A 220 -1.09 33.53 21.05
CA SER A 220 -0.92 33.84 22.48
C SER A 220 -0.20 35.16 22.70
N ARG A 221 0.88 35.43 21.93
CA ARG A 221 1.62 36.71 22.03
C ARG A 221 0.75 37.90 21.64
N LEU A 222 -0.04 37.77 20.57
CA LEU A 222 -0.97 38.82 20.15
C LEU A 222 -2.05 39.08 21.20
N VAL A 223 -2.63 38.03 21.79
CA VAL A 223 -3.62 38.18 22.87
C VAL A 223 -3.00 38.84 24.11
N THR A 224 -1.78 38.44 24.50
CA THR A 224 -1.06 39.08 25.61
C THR A 224 -0.76 40.54 25.30
N LEU A 225 -0.34 40.88 24.07
CA LEU A 225 -0.11 42.26 23.65
C LEU A 225 -1.39 43.10 23.75
N ILE A 226 -2.52 42.60 23.25
CA ILE A 226 -3.81 43.28 23.34
C ILE A 226 -4.21 43.49 24.81
N SER A 227 -4.00 42.48 25.66
CA SER A 227 -4.27 42.58 27.09
C SER A 227 -3.38 43.64 27.76
N ASP A 228 -2.09 43.68 27.42
CA ASP A 228 -1.13 44.66 27.92
C ASP A 228 -1.51 46.08 27.49
N ILE A 229 -1.87 46.29 26.22
CA ILE A 229 -2.35 47.59 25.70
C ILE A 229 -3.61 48.01 26.47
N ARG A 230 -4.56 47.10 26.66
CA ARG A 230 -5.81 47.43 27.36
C ARG A 230 -5.60 47.81 28.81
N ILE A 231 -4.82 47.04 29.55
CA ILE A 231 -4.65 47.18 31.01
C ILE A 231 -3.60 48.24 31.34
N ASN A 232 -2.45 48.23 30.68
CA ASN A 232 -1.34 49.11 31.05
C ASN A 232 -1.36 50.41 30.27
N HIS A 233 -1.92 50.45 29.06
CA HIS A 233 -1.92 51.68 28.29
C HIS A 233 -3.26 52.42 28.43
N TYR A 234 -4.37 51.87 27.93
CA TYR A 234 -5.64 52.60 27.93
C TYR A 234 -6.18 52.94 29.32
N PHE A 235 -6.05 52.03 30.29
CA PHE A 235 -6.50 52.29 31.65
C PHE A 235 -5.62 53.32 32.37
N LEU A 236 -4.29 53.22 32.26
CA LEU A 236 -3.37 54.19 32.87
C LEU A 236 -3.46 55.56 32.18
N MET A 237 -3.64 55.61 30.87
CA MET A 237 -3.88 56.86 30.14
C MET A 237 -5.17 57.54 30.57
N ALA A 238 -6.27 56.78 30.71
CA ALA A 238 -7.54 57.33 31.19
C ALA A 238 -7.40 57.90 32.61
N ALA A 239 -6.63 57.23 33.48
CA ALA A 239 -6.33 57.72 34.82
C ALA A 239 -5.41 58.96 34.83
N LYS A 240 -4.36 58.98 34.01
CA LYS A 240 -3.41 60.10 33.90
C LYS A 240 -4.04 61.33 33.24
N ALA A 241 -4.91 61.15 32.26
CA ALA A 241 -5.62 62.25 31.58
C ALA A 241 -6.59 63.01 32.50
N GLN A 242 -7.01 62.40 33.62
CA GLN A 242 -7.76 63.09 34.68
C GLN A 242 -6.88 63.96 35.60
N SER A 243 -5.55 63.85 35.50
CA SER A 243 -4.59 64.66 36.26
C SER A 243 -4.03 65.82 35.42
N THR A 244 -3.88 67.00 36.00
CA THR A 244 -3.55 68.27 35.32
C THR A 244 -2.13 68.36 34.73
N HIS A 245 -1.26 67.38 34.98
CA HIS A 245 0.15 67.39 34.54
C HIS A 245 0.53 66.23 33.57
N GLY A 246 -0.43 65.46 33.07
CA GLY A 246 -0.13 64.17 32.41
C GLY A 246 0.35 64.17 30.96
N LYS A 247 0.43 65.32 30.25
CA LYS A 247 0.50 65.32 28.78
C LYS A 247 1.85 64.79 28.22
N ASP A 248 2.97 65.20 28.80
CA ASP A 248 4.31 64.79 28.33
C ASP A 248 4.65 63.35 28.75
N GLU A 249 4.09 62.86 29.86
CA GLU A 249 4.23 61.45 30.28
C GLU A 249 3.38 60.51 29.41
N ILE A 250 2.18 60.97 29.03
CA ILE A 250 1.30 60.27 28.09
C ILE A 250 2.02 60.05 26.75
N GLU A 251 2.70 61.08 26.22
CA GLU A 251 3.40 60.99 24.92
C GLU A 251 4.56 59.97 24.93
N LYS A 252 5.37 59.95 26.00
CA LYS A 252 6.43 58.93 26.17
C LYS A 252 5.88 57.51 26.33
N ASP A 253 4.78 57.35 27.05
CA ASP A 253 4.15 56.03 27.24
C ASP A 253 3.52 55.50 25.92
N VAL A 254 3.12 56.38 24.99
CA VAL A 254 2.69 55.98 23.62
C VAL A 254 3.88 55.46 22.82
N GLU A 255 4.99 56.19 22.80
CA GLU A 255 6.17 55.83 22.00
C GLU A 255 6.73 54.45 22.41
N ILE A 256 6.84 54.19 23.72
CA ILE A 256 7.27 52.89 24.26
C ILE A 256 6.29 51.76 23.87
N LEU A 257 4.99 52.04 23.85
CA LEU A 257 3.99 51.05 23.47
C LEU A 257 4.04 50.75 21.97
N GLU A 258 4.17 51.76 21.12
CA GLU A 258 4.31 51.59 19.68
C GLU A 258 5.52 50.72 19.35
N GLU A 259 6.68 50.97 19.97
CA GLU A 259 7.87 50.13 19.82
C GLU A 259 7.63 48.68 20.27
N LYS A 260 6.91 48.48 21.38
CA LYS A 260 6.53 47.15 21.86
C LYS A 260 5.53 46.44 20.92
N ILE A 261 4.60 47.19 20.31
CA ILE A 261 3.64 46.67 19.32
C ILE A 261 4.38 46.23 18.06
N PHE A 262 5.20 47.11 17.48
CA PHE A 262 5.96 46.82 16.28
C PHE A 262 6.92 45.64 16.47
N SER A 263 7.68 45.61 17.56
CA SER A 263 8.59 44.50 17.86
C SER A 263 7.86 43.17 18.13
N THR A 264 6.63 43.21 18.65
CA THR A 264 5.83 41.99 18.85
C THR A 264 5.23 41.49 17.53
N ILE A 265 4.79 42.39 16.65
CA ILE A 265 4.28 42.06 15.31
C ILE A 265 5.40 41.48 14.45
N GLU A 266 6.59 42.08 14.47
CA GLU A 266 7.77 41.61 13.75
C GLU A 266 8.17 40.19 14.20
N LYS A 267 8.24 39.94 15.52
CA LYS A 267 8.48 38.60 16.07
C LYS A 267 7.40 37.57 15.72
N VAL A 268 6.18 38.00 15.44
CA VAL A 268 5.09 37.11 15.01
C VAL A 268 5.19 36.82 13.51
N ALA A 269 5.59 37.81 12.71
CA ALA A 269 5.82 37.66 11.28
C ALA A 269 7.00 36.73 10.97
N ASP A 270 8.11 36.86 11.71
CA ASP A 270 9.30 36.03 11.54
C ASP A 270 9.11 34.55 11.97
N GLU A 271 8.17 34.29 12.87
CA GLU A 271 7.87 32.93 13.34
C GLU A 271 6.81 32.20 12.49
N SER A 272 6.13 32.90 11.57
CA SER A 272 5.03 32.38 10.73
C SER A 272 5.47 31.74 9.41
#